data_AF-A0A963WL45-F1
#
_entry.id   AF-A0A963WL45-F1
#
_cell.length_a   1.000
_cell.length_b   1.000
_cell.length_c   1.000
_cell.angle_alpha   90.00
_cell.angle_beta   90.00
_cell.angle_gamma   90.00
#
_symmetry.space_group_name_H-M   'P 1'
#
loop_
_entity.id
_entity.type
_entity.pdbx_description
1 polymer ?
#
loop_
_entity_poly.entity_id
_entity_poly.type
_entity_poly.pdbx_seq_one_letter_code
_entity_poly.pdbx_strand_id
1 'polypeptide(L)'
;AIGADGEHKAEQARDWEVRSSPEDAAVRLAQAMYRSEVLDGFDIRQSVLEPVTVGKLEVQQVGEYRGADLKGLILRVRNSGRDAQVLNENMLAARGAVAFMTPVSELAAGQETAVYLIQANGGR
;
A
#
# COMPACT_ATOMS: atom_id res chain seq x y z
N ALA A 1 39.35 -5.90 21.33
CA ALA A 1 38.53 -4.81 21.89
C ALA A 1 37.36 -4.58 20.96
N ILE A 2 36.17 -4.56 21.52
CA ILE A 2 34.87 -4.44 20.86
C ILE A 2 34.50 -2.95 20.86
N GLY A 3 33.85 -2.47 19.79
CA GLY A 3 32.88 -1.38 19.90
C GLY A 3 33.27 -0.06 19.25
N ALA A 4 32.74 0.20 18.05
CA ALA A 4 32.50 1.56 17.55
C ALA A 4 31.47 1.65 16.38
N ASP A 5 30.95 0.53 15.85
CA ASP A 5 30.08 0.54 14.66
C ASP A 5 28.57 0.43 14.95
N GLY A 6 28.15 0.56 16.22
CA GLY A 6 26.75 0.39 16.63
C GLY A 6 25.94 1.68 16.71
N GLU A 7 26.57 2.81 17.03
CA GLU A 7 25.85 4.01 17.50
C GLU A 7 25.51 4.99 16.37
N HIS A 8 26.34 5.08 15.32
CA HIS A 8 26.08 5.99 14.19
C HIS A 8 24.95 5.52 13.26
N LYS A 9 24.60 4.24 13.24
CA LYS A 9 23.55 3.72 12.34
C LYS A 9 22.14 4.00 12.86
N ALA A 10 21.98 3.98 14.18
CA ALA A 10 20.70 4.24 14.83
C ALA A 10 20.36 5.74 14.88
N GLU A 11 21.37 6.63 14.92
CA GLU A 11 21.19 8.09 14.91
C GLU A 11 20.92 8.67 13.51
N GLN A 12 21.53 8.09 12.46
CA GLN A 12 21.16 8.41 11.08
C GLN A 12 19.75 7.94 10.76
N ALA A 13 19.32 6.82 11.34
CA ALA A 13 17.97 6.28 11.14
C ALA A 13 16.88 7.29 11.55
N ARG A 14 17.05 7.85 12.75
CA ARG A 14 16.11 8.80 13.36
C ARG A 14 16.14 10.22 12.79
N ASP A 15 17.24 10.67 12.16
CA ASP A 15 17.30 12.00 11.51
C ASP A 15 16.68 12.00 10.09
N TRP A 16 16.67 10.85 9.39
CA TRP A 16 16.03 10.77 8.06
C TRP A 16 14.51 10.60 8.14
N GLU A 17 13.98 9.97 9.19
CA GLU A 17 12.53 9.80 9.42
C GLU A 17 11.83 11.16 9.62
N VAL A 18 12.54 12.14 10.18
CA VAL A 18 12.03 13.50 10.41
C VAL A 18 11.93 14.33 9.12
N ARG A 19 12.53 13.89 8.00
CA ARG A 19 12.52 14.60 6.70
C ARG A 19 11.72 13.93 5.58
N SER A 20 11.25 12.69 5.74
CA SER A 20 10.35 12.08 4.76
C SER A 20 8.98 12.75 4.85
N SER A 21 8.57 13.46 3.80
CA SER A 21 7.16 13.83 3.64
C SER A 21 6.28 12.58 3.78
N PRO A 22 5.04 12.69 4.30
CA PRO A 22 4.14 11.56 4.48
C PRO A 22 3.91 10.73 3.20
N GLU A 23 4.06 11.38 2.04
CA GLU A 23 4.03 10.77 0.71
C GLU A 23 5.21 9.80 0.48
N ASP A 24 6.41 10.14 0.93
CA ASP A 24 7.60 9.29 0.77
C ASP A 24 7.50 8.04 1.67
N ALA A 25 7.00 8.21 2.89
CA ALA A 25 6.70 7.10 3.78
C ALA A 25 5.64 6.16 3.19
N ALA A 26 4.60 6.72 2.56
CA ALA A 26 3.56 5.96 1.88
C ALA A 26 4.10 5.17 0.67
N VAL A 27 4.98 5.77 -0.14
CA VAL A 27 5.62 5.09 -1.27
C VAL A 27 6.50 3.93 -0.79
N ARG A 28 7.26 4.09 0.29
CA ARG A 28 8.07 3.01 0.86
C ARG A 28 7.22 1.85 1.36
N LEU A 29 6.11 2.14 2.05
CA LEU A 29 5.16 1.12 2.47
C LEU A 29 4.58 0.37 1.26
N ALA A 30 4.21 1.07 0.19
CA ALA A 30 3.73 0.44 -1.04
C ALA A 30 4.73 -0.52 -1.65
N GLN A 31 6.00 -0.13 -1.72
CA GLN A 31 7.07 -0.97 -2.25
C GLN A 31 7.32 -2.21 -1.39
N ALA A 32 7.31 -2.07 -0.05
CA ALA A 32 7.44 -3.20 0.85
C ALA A 32 6.27 -4.17 0.70
N MET A 33 5.03 -3.65 0.64
CA MET A 33 3.84 -4.47 0.41
C MET A 33 3.90 -5.21 -0.93
N TYR A 34 4.33 -4.53 -2.00
CA TYR A 34 4.54 -5.12 -3.32
C TYR A 34 5.52 -6.30 -3.28
N ARG A 35 6.58 -6.17 -2.47
CA ARG A 35 7.61 -7.20 -2.26
C ARG A 35 7.25 -8.19 -1.17
N SER A 36 6.07 -8.05 -0.57
CA SER A 36 5.59 -8.86 0.57
C SER A 36 6.56 -8.84 1.76
N GLU A 37 7.20 -7.70 2.00
CA GLU A 37 8.17 -7.49 3.08
C GLU A 37 7.48 -7.00 4.36
N VAL A 38 7.93 -7.50 5.50
CA VAL A 38 7.52 -7.00 6.81
C VAL A 38 8.33 -5.73 7.12
N LEU A 39 7.63 -4.63 7.44
CA LEU A 39 8.25 -3.40 7.90
C LEU A 39 8.15 -3.31 9.42
N ASP A 40 9.22 -2.85 10.07
CA ASP A 40 9.21 -2.60 11.51
C ASP A 40 8.14 -1.52 11.84
N GLY A 41 7.43 -1.71 12.94
CA GLY A 41 6.30 -0.84 13.32
C GLY A 41 4.99 -1.07 12.53
N PHE A 42 4.94 -2.03 11.59
CA PHE A 42 3.72 -2.41 10.88
C PHE A 42 3.26 -3.84 11.24
N ASP A 43 2.00 -3.97 11.63
CA ASP A 43 1.35 -5.27 11.82
C ASP A 43 0.63 -5.69 10.53
N ILE A 44 0.84 -6.94 10.11
CA ILE A 44 0.20 -7.49 8.91
C ILE A 44 -1.02 -8.30 9.33
N ARG A 45 -2.19 -7.90 8.85
CA ARG A 45 -3.42 -8.67 9.01
C ARG A 45 -3.90 -9.17 7.66
N GLN A 46 -3.99 -10.49 7.54
CA GLN A 46 -4.67 -11.12 6.42
C GLN A 46 -6.17 -11.10 6.71
N SER A 47 -6.90 -10.34 5.91
CA SER A 47 -8.33 -10.14 6.05
C SER A 47 -8.93 -10.25 4.67
N VAL A 48 -9.58 -11.37 4.37
CA VAL A 48 -10.31 -11.55 3.11
C VAL A 48 -11.73 -11.09 3.32
N LEU A 49 -12.02 -9.88 2.86
CA LEU A 49 -13.37 -9.30 2.91
C LEU A 49 -14.20 -9.78 1.72
N GLU A 50 -15.50 -9.55 1.77
CA GLU A 50 -16.37 -9.77 0.61
C GLU A 50 -15.97 -8.82 -0.54
N PRO A 51 -15.96 -9.29 -1.79
CA PRO A 51 -15.66 -8.45 -2.93
C PRO A 51 -16.74 -7.38 -3.10
N VAL A 52 -16.32 -6.15 -3.36
CA VAL A 52 -17.18 -5.00 -3.61
C VAL A 52 -17.05 -4.60 -5.08
N THR A 53 -18.18 -4.46 -5.76
CA THR A 53 -18.21 -4.02 -7.15
C THR A 53 -18.17 -2.49 -7.23
N VAL A 54 -17.16 -1.97 -7.93
CA VAL A 54 -16.99 -0.55 -8.23
C VAL A 54 -17.00 -0.36 -9.74
N GLY A 55 -18.17 0.02 -10.28
CA GLY A 55 -18.35 0.12 -11.74
C GLY A 55 -18.21 -1.25 -12.42
N LYS A 56 -17.14 -1.42 -13.22
CA LYS A 56 -16.79 -2.67 -13.94
C LYS A 56 -15.68 -3.48 -13.25
N LEU A 57 -15.27 -3.07 -12.05
CA LEU A 57 -14.22 -3.74 -11.28
C LEU A 57 -14.82 -4.40 -10.03
N GLU A 58 -14.39 -5.62 -9.74
CA GLU A 58 -14.58 -6.26 -8.45
C GLU A 58 -13.31 -6.04 -7.61
N VAL A 59 -13.48 -5.44 -6.44
CA VAL A 59 -12.38 -5.09 -5.54
C VAL A 59 -12.56 -5.88 -4.25
N GLN A 60 -11.57 -6.69 -3.89
CA GLN A 60 -11.60 -7.49 -2.68
C GLN A 60 -10.39 -7.17 -1.82
N GLN A 61 -10.60 -6.72 -0.59
CA GLN A 61 -9.48 -6.64 0.35
C GLN A 61 -9.07 -8.05 0.77
N VAL A 62 -7.78 -8.34 0.67
CA VAL A 62 -7.19 -9.64 1.04
C VAL A 62 -6.19 -9.52 2.18
N GLY A 63 -5.77 -8.30 2.51
CA GLY A 63 -4.89 -8.03 3.63
C GLY A 63 -4.72 -6.53 3.89
N GLU A 64 -4.05 -6.24 4.98
CA GLU A 64 -3.70 -4.88 5.38
C GLU A 64 -2.41 -4.86 6.22
N TYR A 65 -1.71 -3.74 6.13
CA TYR A 65 -0.57 -3.36 6.95
C TYR A 65 -1.02 -2.19 7.83
N ARG A 66 -1.00 -2.35 9.15
CA ARG A 66 -1.38 -1.30 10.11
C ARG A 66 -0.13 -0.76 10.78
N GLY A 67 0.17 0.51 10.52
CA GLY A 67 1.16 1.28 11.26
C GLY A 67 0.48 2.35 12.12
N ALA A 68 1.30 3.19 12.77
CA ALA A 68 0.81 4.31 13.57
C ALA A 68 0.10 5.36 12.71
N ASP A 69 0.82 5.96 11.77
CA ASP A 69 0.33 7.07 10.94
C ASP A 69 -0.20 6.63 9.56
N LEU A 70 0.15 5.41 9.12
CA LEU A 70 -0.19 4.88 7.81
C LEU A 70 -0.88 3.52 7.92
N LYS A 71 -1.79 3.27 6.99
CA LYS A 71 -2.42 1.98 6.77
C LYS A 71 -2.32 1.61 5.31
N GLY A 72 -1.70 0.47 5.03
CA GLY A 72 -1.65 -0.14 3.70
C GLY A 72 -2.76 -1.17 3.54
N LEU A 73 -3.47 -1.16 2.42
CA LEU A 73 -4.47 -2.17 2.06
C LEU A 73 -3.96 -2.95 0.85
N ILE A 74 -4.09 -4.28 0.92
CA ILE A 74 -3.85 -5.18 -0.20
C ILE A 74 -5.21 -5.50 -0.81
N LEU A 75 -5.44 -4.99 -2.01
CA LEU A 75 -6.68 -5.16 -2.75
C LEU A 75 -6.43 -6.08 -3.94
N ARG A 76 -7.25 -7.10 -4.08
CA ARG A 76 -7.35 -7.92 -5.28
C ARG A 76 -8.41 -7.30 -6.17
N VAL A 77 -8.00 -6.82 -7.33
CA VAL A 77 -8.88 -6.13 -8.27
C VAL A 77 -9.03 -6.97 -9.51
N ARG A 78 -10.28 -7.32 -9.84
CA ARG A 78 -10.64 -8.07 -11.03
C ARG A 78 -11.49 -7.21 -11.96
N ASN A 79 -11.20 -7.24 -13.24
CA ASN A 79 -12.07 -6.65 -14.24
C ASN A 79 -13.21 -7.63 -14.57
N SER A 80 -14.42 -7.31 -14.11
CA SER A 80 -15.65 -8.08 -14.40
C SER A 80 -16.37 -7.61 -15.66
N GLY A 81 -15.89 -6.53 -16.28
CA GLY A 81 -16.37 -6.02 -17.55
C GLY A 81 -15.88 -6.81 -18.77
N ARG A 82 -16.32 -6.36 -19.95
CA ARG A 82 -15.94 -6.92 -21.26
C ARG A 82 -14.84 -6.14 -21.98
N ASP A 83 -14.52 -4.95 -21.50
CA ASP A 83 -13.53 -4.04 -22.07
C ASP A 83 -12.33 -3.95 -21.13
N ALA A 84 -11.16 -3.60 -21.66
CA ALA A 84 -10.02 -3.26 -20.82
C ALA A 84 -10.34 -2.06 -19.92
N GLN A 85 -9.88 -2.11 -18.67
CA GLN A 85 -10.11 -1.07 -17.67
C GLN A 85 -8.77 -0.52 -17.19
N VAL A 86 -8.60 0.80 -17.30
CA VAL A 86 -7.42 1.49 -16.81
C VAL A 86 -7.48 1.55 -15.28
N LEU A 87 -6.43 1.11 -14.62
CA LEU A 87 -6.25 1.24 -13.19
C LEU A 87 -5.60 2.57 -12.86
N ASN A 88 -6.33 3.46 -12.20
CA ASN A 88 -5.77 4.71 -11.69
C ASN A 88 -6.26 5.01 -10.27
N GLU A 89 -5.55 5.93 -9.62
CA GLU A 89 -5.85 6.41 -8.25
C GLU A 89 -7.30 6.87 -8.09
N ASN A 90 -7.86 7.49 -9.14
CA ASN A 90 -9.20 8.03 -9.13
C ASN A 90 -10.28 6.93 -9.22
N MET A 91 -9.97 5.75 -9.78
CA MET A 91 -10.94 4.67 -9.99
C MET A 91 -11.36 3.97 -8.71
N LEU A 92 -10.43 3.82 -7.75
CA LEU A 92 -10.75 3.22 -6.45
C LEU A 92 -11.48 4.20 -5.51
N ALA A 93 -11.61 5.47 -5.91
CA ALA A 93 -12.31 6.52 -5.16
C ALA A 93 -11.96 6.55 -3.67
N ALA A 94 -10.74 6.14 -3.30
CA ALA A 94 -10.34 6.01 -1.92
C ALA A 94 -9.98 7.41 -1.40
N ARG A 95 -11.00 8.17 -0.99
CA ARG A 95 -10.84 9.46 -0.31
C ARG A 95 -9.86 9.25 0.85
N GLY A 96 -8.71 9.93 0.82
CA GLY A 96 -7.66 9.79 1.83
C GLY A 96 -6.55 8.77 1.52
N ALA A 97 -6.51 8.21 0.31
CA ALA A 97 -5.31 7.54 -0.17
C ALA A 97 -4.18 8.55 -0.43
N VAL A 98 -2.99 8.24 0.11
CA VAL A 98 -1.76 9.04 -0.03
C VAL A 98 -0.79 8.41 -1.02
N ALA A 99 -0.91 7.11 -1.30
CA ALA A 99 -0.19 6.44 -2.38
C ALA A 99 -0.97 5.26 -2.94
N PHE A 100 -0.69 4.94 -4.21
CA PHE A 100 -1.27 3.85 -4.96
C PHE A 100 -0.18 3.16 -5.78
N MET A 101 -0.16 1.83 -5.78
CA MET A 101 0.78 1.05 -6.57
C MET A 101 0.07 -0.17 -7.17
N THR A 102 0.35 -0.43 -8.44
CA THR A 102 -0.16 -1.58 -9.20
C THR A 102 0.94 -2.07 -10.15
N PRO A 103 1.11 -3.38 -10.37
CA PRO A 103 2.05 -3.89 -11.37
C PRO A 103 1.62 -3.59 -12.81
N VAL A 104 0.33 -3.32 -13.03
CA VAL A 104 -0.25 -3.08 -14.36
C VAL A 104 -1.13 -1.84 -14.34
N SER A 105 -1.00 -1.00 -15.37
CA SER A 105 -1.82 0.20 -15.53
C SER A 105 -3.18 -0.09 -16.17
N GLU A 106 -3.37 -1.28 -16.74
CA GLU A 106 -4.61 -1.70 -17.39
C GLU A 106 -4.89 -3.17 -17.10
N LEU A 107 -6.16 -3.49 -16.85
CA LEU A 107 -6.68 -4.83 -16.69
C LEU A 107 -7.54 -5.20 -17.91
N ALA A 108 -7.13 -6.20 -18.67
CA ALA A 108 -8.00 -6.79 -19.70
C ALA A 108 -9.25 -7.45 -19.08
N ALA A 109 -10.26 -7.72 -19.90
CA ALA A 109 -11.50 -8.35 -19.45
C ALA A 109 -11.23 -9.69 -18.74
N GLY A 110 -11.76 -9.86 -17.54
CA GLY A 110 -11.58 -11.05 -16.72
C GLY A 110 -10.21 -11.18 -16.03
N GLN A 111 -9.26 -10.28 -16.28
CA GLN A 111 -7.97 -10.27 -15.58
C GLN A 111 -8.12 -9.81 -14.13
N GLU A 112 -7.18 -10.23 -13.30
CA GLU A 112 -7.07 -9.89 -11.89
C GLU A 112 -5.63 -9.44 -11.58
N THR A 113 -5.50 -8.42 -10.73
CA THR A 113 -4.19 -7.97 -10.22
C THR A 113 -4.29 -7.58 -8.75
N ALA A 114 -3.16 -7.63 -8.06
CA ALA A 114 -3.02 -7.00 -6.76
C ALA A 114 -2.79 -5.49 -6.93
N VAL A 115 -3.42 -4.71 -6.06
CA VAL A 115 -3.28 -3.28 -5.94
C VAL A 115 -3.00 -2.95 -4.48
N TYR A 116 -2.04 -2.05 -4.27
CA TYR A 116 -1.60 -1.61 -2.96
C TYR A 116 -2.03 -0.17 -2.77
N LEU A 117 -2.86 0.07 -1.76
CA LEU A 117 -3.39 1.39 -1.46
C LEU A 117 -2.94 1.82 -0.07
N ILE A 118 -2.29 2.96 0.05
CA ILE A 118 -1.82 3.48 1.33
C ILE A 118 -2.68 4.67 1.69
N GLN A 119 -3.19 4.67 2.91
CA GLN A 119 -4.00 5.72 3.48
C GLN A 119 -3.29 6.27 4.71
N ALA A 120 -3.40 7.58 4.93
CA ALA A 120 -3.04 8.14 6.23
C ALA A 120 -4.10 7.70 7.26
N ASN A 121 -3.65 7.21 8.41
CA ASN A 121 -4.51 7.00 9.58
C ASN A 121 -4.87 8.37 10.17
N GLY A 122 -5.77 9.10 9.52
CA GLY A 122 -6.45 10.28 10.05
C GLY A 122 -5.57 11.20 10.92
N GLY A 123 -4.57 11.83 10.32
CA GLY A 123 -3.86 12.95 10.94
C GLY A 123 -4.68 14.24 10.85
N ARG A 124 -5.70 14.34 11.72
CA ARG A 124 -6.57 15.51 11.99
C ARG A 124 -7.72 15.81 11.03
#